data_AF-A0A1G1FVD5-F1
#
_entry.id   AF-A0A1G1FVD5-F1
#
_cell.length_a   1.000
_cell.length_b   1.000
_cell.length_c   1.000
_cell.angle_alpha   90.00
_cell.angle_beta   90.00
_cell.angle_gamma   90.00
#
_symmetry.space_group_name_H-M   'P 1'
#
loop_
_entity.id
_entity.type
_entity.pdbx_description
1 polymer ?
#
loop_
_entity_poly.entity_id
_entity_poly.type
_entity_poly.pdbx_seq_one_letter_code
_entity_poly.pdbx_strand_id
1 'polypeptide(L)' 'MRFFDKTSVAAIKLDFGELSLGDTVRIKGPATDFVQPVEAMEFDHQPVQKALRGQFTGIKLSQPAKPFDLVYKVTG' A
#
# COMPACT_ATOMS: atom_id res chain seq x y z
N MET A 1 7.20 3.69 4.77
CA MET A 1 6.94 2.56 3.86
C MET A 1 8.27 1.91 3.49
N ARG A 2 8.29 0.58 3.33
CA ARG A 2 9.44 -0.16 2.80
C ARG A 2 8.99 -0.93 1.56
N PHE A 3 9.67 -0.72 0.45
CA PHE A 3 9.42 -1.46 -0.79
C PHE A 3 10.39 -2.66 -0.89
N PHE A 4 9.89 -3.79 -1.37
CA PHE A 4 10.65 -5.01 -1.62
C PHE A 4 10.69 -5.26 -3.13
N ASP A 5 11.79 -4.87 -3.79
CA ASP A 5 11.94 -4.97 -5.25
C ASP A 5 11.79 -6.40 -5.79
N LYS A 6 12.14 -7.41 -4.98
CA LYS A 6 12.06 -8.83 -5.39
C LYS A 6 10.62 -9.32 -5.61
N THR A 7 9.67 -8.77 -4.85
CA THR A 7 8.25 -9.20 -4.86
C THR A 7 7.32 -8.08 -5.31
N SER A 8 7.85 -6.89 -5.56
CA SER A 8 7.11 -5.65 -5.80
C SER A 8 6.08 -5.36 -4.71
N VAL A 9 6.37 -5.73 -3.46
CA VAL A 9 5.48 -5.51 -2.31
C VAL A 9 5.96 -4.29 -1.53
N ALA A 10 5.05 -3.37 -1.23
CA ALA A 10 5.28 -2.27 -0.30
C ALA A 10 4.65 -2.59 1.06
N ALA A 11 5.48 -2.67 2.09
CA ALA A 11 5.01 -2.70 3.47
C ALA A 11 4.69 -1.26 3.92
N ILE A 12 3.40 -1.01 4.15
CA ILE A 12 2.86 0.23 4.64
C ILE A 12 2.27 0.03 6.04
N LYS A 13 2.40 1.06 6.88
CA LYS A 13 1.68 1.12 8.15
C LYS A 13 0.44 1.97 7.91
N LEU A 14 -0.73 1.46 8.22
CA LEU A 14 -1.95 2.27 8.14
C LEU A 14 -2.02 3.20 9.35
N ASP A 15 -1.72 4.48 9.17
CA ASP A 15 -1.82 5.46 10.25
C ASP A 15 -3.27 5.90 10.52
N PHE A 16 -4.15 5.86 9.51
CA PHE A 16 -5.55 6.28 9.60
C PHE A 16 -6.46 5.42 8.73
N GLY A 17 -7.70 5.22 9.20
CA GLY A 17 -8.75 4.54 8.45
C GLY A 17 -8.54 3.04 8.25
N GLU A 18 -9.17 2.53 7.20
CA GLU A 18 -9.12 1.13 6.76
C GLU A 18 -8.90 1.07 5.25
N LEU A 19 -8.23 0.02 4.81
CA LEU A 19 -7.98 -0.27 3.40
C LEU A 19 -8.52 -1.66 3.08
N SER A 20 -9.32 -1.76 2.03
CA SER A 20 -9.93 -3.00 1.57
C SER A 20 -9.44 -3.36 0.17
N LEU A 21 -9.53 -4.64 -0.18
CA LEU A 21 -9.30 -5.09 -1.55
C LEU A 21 -10.26 -4.36 -2.50
N GLY A 22 -9.72 -3.87 -3.62
CA GLY A 22 -10.45 -3.05 -4.59
C GLY A 22 -10.44 -1.55 -4.29
N ASP A 23 -10.02 -1.11 -3.10
CA ASP A 23 -9.82 0.31 -2.85
C ASP A 23 -8.72 0.88 -3.76
N THR A 24 -8.82 2.16 -4.06
CA THR A 24 -7.81 2.86 -4.85
C THR A 24 -6.85 3.61 -3.93
N VAL A 25 -5.54 3.43 -4.13
CA VAL A 25 -4.49 4.10 -3.38
C VAL A 25 -3.63 4.95 -4.30
N ARG A 26 -3.22 6.12 -3.81
CA ARG A 26 -2.25 7.01 -4.44
C ARG A 26 -0.93 6.92 -3.70
N ILE A 27 0.12 6.57 -4.42
CA ILE A 27 1.49 6.56 -3.94
C ILE A 27 2.10 7.87 -4.41
N LYS A 28 2.51 8.71 -3.46
CA LYS A 28 3.09 10.02 -3.74
C LYS A 28 4.34 10.25 -2.90
N GLY A 29 5.40 10.63 -3.58
CA GLY A 29 6.65 11.08 -2.98
C GLY A 29 7.38 12.07 -3.88
N PRO A 30 8.69 12.27 -3.66
CA PRO A 30 9.45 13.31 -4.37
C PRO A 30 9.58 13.08 -5.88
N ALA A 31 9.64 11.81 -6.31
CA ALA A 31 9.84 11.41 -7.70
C ALA A 31 8.81 10.36 -8.17
N THR A 32 7.80 10.08 -7.35
CA THR A 32 6.80 9.04 -7.56
C THR A 32 5.42 9.67 -7.37
N ASP A 33 4.54 9.58 -8.37
CA ASP A 33 3.13 9.98 -8.21
C ASP A 33 2.28 9.12 -9.13
N PHE A 34 1.62 8.11 -8.56
CA PHE A 34 0.71 7.25 -9.32
C PHE A 34 -0.42 6.75 -8.43
N VAL A 35 -1.50 6.33 -9.10
CA VAL A 35 -2.69 5.78 -8.47
C VAL A 35 -2.88 4.36 -8.98
N GLN A 36 -3.24 3.45 -8.09
CA GLN A 36 -3.57 2.07 -8.46
C GLN A 36 -4.67 1.50 -7.57
N PRO A 37 -5.46 0.54 -8.08
CA PRO A 37 -6.30 -0.29 -7.24
C PRO A 37 -5.45 -1.24 -6.38
N VAL A 38 -5.98 -1.60 -5.23
CA VAL A 38 -5.41 -2.62 -4.35
C VAL A 38 -5.92 -3.97 -4.80
N GLU A 39 -5.08 -4.70 -5.54
CA GLU A 39 -5.41 -6.04 -6.06
C GLU A 39 -4.98 -7.17 -5.12
N ALA A 40 -4.00 -6.90 -4.24
CA ALA A 40 -3.49 -7.86 -3.28
C ALA A 40 -2.99 -7.15 -2.02
N MET A 41 -3.36 -7.70 -0.85
CA MET A 41 -2.88 -7.28 0.46
C MET A 41 -2.50 -8.48 1.32
N GLU A 42 -1.48 -8.27 2.14
CA GLU A 42 -0.95 -9.25 3.07
C GLU A 42 -0.71 -8.60 4.43
N PHE A 43 -1.09 -9.28 5.51
CA PHE A 43 -0.79 -8.88 6.88
C PHE A 43 -0.23 -10.10 7.61
N ASP A 44 0.91 -9.95 8.27
CA ASP A 44 1.59 -11.05 8.98
C ASP A 44 1.79 -12.31 8.12
N HIS A 45 2.22 -12.11 6.86
CA HIS A 45 2.40 -13.17 5.85
C HIS A 45 1.12 -13.93 5.45
N GLN A 46 -0.07 -13.41 5.79
CA GLN A 46 -1.34 -13.97 5.37
C GLN A 46 -2.10 -13.02 4.45
N PRO A 47 -2.75 -13.52 3.39
CA PRO A 47 -3.60 -12.69 2.54
C PRO A 47 -4.80 -12.18 3.33
N VAL A 48 -5.04 -10.87 3.27
CA VAL A 48 -6.16 -10.23 3.96
C VAL A 48 -7.00 -9.42 2.98
N GLN A 49 -8.31 -9.38 3.22
CA GLN A 49 -9.22 -8.54 2.41
C GLN A 49 -9.34 -7.12 2.94
N LYS A 50 -8.99 -6.91 4.21
CA LYS A 50 -9.13 -5.64 4.90
C LYS A 50 -7.97 -5.45 5.87
N ALA A 51 -7.35 -4.28 5.80
CA ALA A 51 -6.32 -3.80 6.69
C ALA A 51 -6.89 -2.70 7.59
N LEU A 52 -6.53 -2.78 8.86
CA LEU A 52 -6.97 -1.84 9.90
C LEU A 52 -5.86 -0.88 10.29
N ARG A 53 -6.25 0.26 10.85
CA ARG A 53 -5.32 1.21 11.47
C ARG A 53 -4.35 0.52 12.43
N GLY A 54 -3.07 0.86 12.31
CA GLY A 54 -1.97 0.34 13.12
C GLY A 54 -1.33 -0.93 12.57
N GLN A 55 -1.96 -1.60 11.60
CA GLN A 55 -1.41 -2.80 10.98
C GLN A 55 -0.33 -2.47 9.94
N PHE A 56 0.68 -3.35 9.88
CA PHE A 56 1.68 -3.35 8.82
C PHE A 56 1.21 -4.25 7.69
N THR A 57 0.65 -3.64 6.65
CA THR A 57 0.10 -4.35 5.51
C THR A 57 1.05 -4.25 4.33
N GLY A 58 1.42 -5.40 3.78
CA GLY A 58 2.07 -5.50 2.48
C GLY A 58 1.02 -5.31 1.39
N ILE A 59 1.25 -4.35 0.50
CA ILE A 59 0.43 -4.16 -0.71
C ILE A 59 1.29 -4.40 -1.94
N LYS A 60 0.75 -5.10 -2.93
CA LYS A 60 1.46 -5.26 -4.20
C LYS A 60 1.36 -3.96 -5.01
N LEU A 61 2.50 -3.43 -5.44
CA LEU A 61 2.54 -2.25 -6.29
C LEU A 61 2.83 -2.63 -7.73
N SER A 62 2.13 -1.98 -8.66
CA SER A 62 2.38 -2.12 -10.10
C SER A 62 3.64 -1.38 -10.54
N GLN A 63 4.10 -0.41 -9.74
CA GLN A 63 5.29 0.40 -9.97
C GLN A 63 6.18 0.43 -8.72
N PRO A 64 7.52 0.55 -8.90
CA PRO A 64 8.43 0.65 -7.78
C PRO A 64 8.15 1.93 -6.98
N ALA A 65 8.08 1.78 -5.65
CA ALA A 65 7.99 2.91 -4.74
C ALA A 65 9.33 3.16 -4.05
N LYS A 66 9.60 4.43 -3.74
CA LYS A 66 10.84 4.85 -3.12
C LYS A 66 10.72 4.98 -1.60
N PRO A 67 11.85 4.93 -0.88
CA PRO A 67 11.87 5.35 0.51
C PRO A 67 11.24 6.74 0.66
N PHE A 68 10.47 6.96 1.72
CA PHE A 68 9.73 8.20 2.02
C PHE A 68 8.49 8.47 1.17
N ASP A 69 8.12 7.60 0.22
CA ASP A 69 6.82 7.69 -0.45
C ASP A 69 5.70 7.47 0.58
N LEU A 70 4.62 8.25 0.42
CA LEU A 70 3.43 8.22 1.23
C LEU A 70 2.29 7.58 0.45
N VAL A 71 1.44 6.84 1.17
CA VAL A 71 0.28 6.17 0.57
C VAL A 71 -0.98 6.80 1.11
N TYR A 72 -1.85 7.22 0.20
CA TYR A 72 -3.13 7.85 0.49
C TYR A 72 -4.25 7.02 -0.10
N LYS A 73 -5.28 6.72 0.68
CA LYS A 73 -6.52 6.18 0.13
C LYS A 73 -7.22 7.27 -0.68
N VAL A 74 -7.58 6.96 -1.91
CA VAL A 74 -8.39 7.84 -2.76
C VAL A 74 -9.85 7.51 -2.46
N THR A 75 -10.51 8.39 -1.70
CA THR A 75 -11.96 8.34 -1.47
C THR A 75 -12.63 9.30 -2.45
N GLY A 76 -13.46 8.76 -3.35
CA GLY A 76 -14.39 9.53 -4.17
C GLY A 76 -15.69 9.79 -3.42
#